data_AF-X0XR66-F1
#
_entry.id   AF-X0XR66-F1
#
_cell.length_a   1.000
_cell.length_b   1.000
_cell.length_c   1.000
_cell.angle_alpha   90.00
_cell.angle_beta   90.00
_cell.angle_gamma   90.00
#
_symmetry.space_group_name_H-M   'P 1'
#
loop_
_entity.id
_entity.type
_entity.pdbx_description
1 polymer ?
#
loop_
_entity_poly.entity_id
_entity_poly.type
_entity_poly.pdbx_seq_one_letter_code
_entity_poly.pdbx_strand_id
1 'polypeptide(L)' 'MKILEIDKKSEIVSIRTEDLNDLWTLYNVIDKNDEVSARTNRRIVLKEGSKGERKQMNLILNVESVSFHEFTSRLRV' A
#
# COMPACT_ATOMS: atom_id res chain seq x y z
N MET A 1 12.07 3.03 9.63
CA MET A 1 10.93 2.07 9.59
C MET A 1 10.56 1.70 11.00
N LYS A 2 9.26 1.68 11.33
CA LYS A 2 8.78 1.21 12.62
C LYS A 2 7.85 0.01 12.44
N ILE A 3 8.21 -1.13 13.01
CA ILE A 3 7.33 -2.29 13.10
C ILE A 3 6.35 -2.04 14.25
N LEU A 4 5.06 -2.12 13.95
CA LEU A 4 3.97 -1.90 14.91
C LEU A 4 3.53 -3.21 15.54
N GLU A 5 3.37 -4.24 14.72
CA GLU A 5 2.88 -5.56 15.14
C GLU A 5 3.42 -6.64 14.21
N ILE A 6 3.72 -7.80 14.77
CA ILE A 6 4.07 -9.03 14.04
C ILE A 6 3.15 -10.13 14.57
N ASP A 7 2.17 -10.53 13.75
CA ASP A 7 1.36 -11.71 14.03
C ASP A 7 1.94 -12.91 13.29
N LYS A 8 2.71 -13.73 14.01
CA LYS A 8 3.31 -14.94 13.46
C LYS A 8 2.30 -16.05 13.15
N LYS A 9 1.09 -16.02 13.72
CA LYS A 9 0.07 -17.04 13.45
C LYS A 9 -0.62 -16.78 12.12
N SER A 10 -0.90 -15.52 11.85
CA SER A 10 -1.56 -15.08 10.61
C SER A 10 -0.57 -14.68 9.51
N GLU A 11 0.74 -14.70 9.80
CA GLU A 11 1.83 -14.25 8.91
C GLU A 11 1.68 -12.79 8.46
N ILE A 12 1.13 -11.94 9.32
CA ILE A 12 0.88 -10.51 9.04
C ILE A 12 1.90 -9.64 9.78
N VAL A 13 2.48 -8.68 9.06
CA VAL A 13 3.37 -7.66 9.63
C VAL A 13 2.78 -6.28 9.39
N SER A 14 2.50 -5.55 10.47
CA SER A 14 2.08 -4.15 10.41
C SER A 14 3.27 -3.22 10.60
N ILE A 15 3.50 -2.33 9.64
CA ILE A 15 4.63 -1.41 9.63
C ILE A 15 4.19 0.02 9.37
N ARG A 16 5.01 0.97 9.83
CA ARG A 16 4.94 2.39 9.46
C ARG A 16 6.27 2.79 8.82
N THR A 17 6.20 3.32 7.62
CA THR A 17 7.36 3.89 6.91
C THR A 17 7.56 5.36 7.33
N GLU A 18 8.82 5.79 7.41
CA GLU A 18 9.22 7.12 7.87
C GLU A 18 10.10 7.83 6.84
N ASP A 19 10.93 7.09 6.10
CA ASP A 19 11.87 7.65 5.13
C ASP A 19 11.92 6.87 3.79
N LEU A 20 12.80 7.31 2.89
CA LEU A 20 13.02 6.70 1.58
C LEU A 20 13.65 5.31 1.67
N ASN A 21 14.54 5.09 2.64
CA ASN A 21 15.23 3.82 2.82
C ASN A 21 14.24 2.72 3.25
N ASP A 22 13.20 3.08 4.00
CA ASP A 22 12.12 2.18 4.36
C ASP A 22 11.34 1.72 3.12
N LEU A 23 11.02 2.66 2.23
CA LEU A 23 10.33 2.34 0.98
C LEU A 23 11.19 1.47 0.07
N TRP A 24 12.50 1.75 0.00
CA TRP A 24 13.46 0.91 -0.71
C TRP A 24 13.53 -0.50 -0.11
N THR A 25 13.51 -0.62 1.22
CA THR A 25 13.48 -1.91 1.89
C THR A 25 12.23 -2.69 1.52
N LEU A 26 11.06 -2.05 1.56
CA LEU A 26 9.80 -2.71 1.17
C LEU A 26 9.74 -3.09 -0.31
N TYR A 27 10.35 -2.30 -1.18
CA TYR A 27 10.48 -2.67 -2.59
C TYR A 27 11.22 -4.00 -2.80
N ASN A 28 12.22 -4.30 -1.95
CA ASN A 28 12.98 -5.54 -2.04
C ASN A 28 12.35 -6.71 -1.27
N VAL A 29 11.36 -6.46 -0.41
CA VAL A 29 10.70 -7.47 0.43
C VAL A 29 9.38 -7.93 -0.15
N ILE A 30 8.59 -7.01 -0.71
CA ILE A 30 7.26 -7.32 -1.28
C ILE A 30 7.45 -7.93 -2.66
N ASP A 31 6.83 -9.09 -2.90
CA ASP A 31 6.86 -9.77 -4.18
C ASP A 31 5.45 -10.07 -4.71
N LYS A 32 5.38 -10.54 -5.95
CA LYS A 32 4.13 -10.93 -6.60
C LYS A 32 3.43 -12.03 -5.80
N ASN A 33 2.11 -11.90 -5.69
CA ASN A 33 1.20 -12.75 -4.92
C ASN A 33 1.22 -12.54 -3.40
N ASP A 34 2.00 -11.59 -2.88
CA ASP A 34 1.82 -11.15 -1.50
C ASP A 34 0.47 -10.43 -1.34
N GLU A 35 -0.02 -10.36 -0.10
CA GLU A 35 -1.20 -9.58 0.25
C GLU A 35 -0.79 -8.32 1.02
N VAL A 36 -1.18 -7.14 0.51
CA VAL A 36 -0.85 -5.86 1.14
C VAL A 36 -2.12 -5.11 1.47
N SER A 37 -2.19 -4.57 2.69
CA SER A 37 -3.30 -3.74 3.13
C SER A 37 -2.84 -2.33 3.49
N ALA A 38 -3.59 -1.33 3.03
CA ALA A 38 -3.29 0.06 3.33
C ALA A 38 -4.52 0.96 3.25
N ARG A 39 -4.46 2.09 3.96
CA ARG A 39 -5.45 3.17 3.84
C ARG A 39 -5.20 3.96 2.56
N THR A 40 -6.18 3.99 1.67
CA THR A 40 -6.12 4.65 0.37
C THR A 40 -7.29 5.60 0.17
N ASN A 41 -7.22 6.42 -0.88
CA ASN A 41 -8.28 7.33 -1.28
C ASN A 41 -8.69 7.04 -2.73
N ARG A 42 -9.95 6.66 -2.93
CA ARG A 42 -10.49 6.34 -4.27
C ARG A 42 -11.64 7.26 -4.61
N ARG A 43 -11.75 7.59 -5.90
CA ARG A 43 -12.89 8.33 -6.43
C ARG A 43 -13.98 7.31 -6.77
N ILE A 44 -15.16 7.49 -6.18
CA ILE A 44 -16.34 6.65 -6.43
C ILE A 44 -17.33 7.47 -7.26
N VAL A 45 -17.72 6.92 -8.41
CA VAL A 45 -18.73 7.52 -9.29
C VAL A 45 -19.99 6.66 -9.20
N LEU A 46 -21.04 7.18 -8.55
CA LEU A 46 -22.29 6.44 -8.33
C LEU A 46 -23.28 6.58 -9.50
N LYS A 47 -23.15 7.66 -10.28
CA LYS A 47 -23.97 7.94 -11.47
C LYS A 47 -23.05 8.41 -12.59
N GLU A 48 -23.20 7.81 -13.76
CA GLU A 48 -22.46 8.23 -14.96
C GLU A 48 -22.71 9.72 -15.24
N GLY A 49 -21.64 10.44 -15.58
CA GLY A 49 -21.66 11.90 -15.78
C GLY A 49 -21.53 12.74 -14.51
N SER A 50 -21.53 12.14 -13.31
CA SER A 50 -21.28 12.87 -12.06
C SER A 50 -19.78 13.10 -11.81
N LYS A 51 -19.45 14.15 -11.02
CA LYS A 51 -18.07 14.42 -10.60
C LYS A 51 -17.51 13.30 -9.70
N GLY A 52 -18.35 12.44 -9.11
CA GLY A 52 -17.92 11.43 -8.15
C GLY A 52 -17.34 12.05 -6.86
N GLU A 53 -17.18 11.22 -5.83
CA GLU A 53 -16.67 11.64 -4.52
C GLU A 53 -15.39 10.90 -4.19
N ARG A 54 -14.39 11.59 -3.62
CA ARG A 54 -13.20 10.92 -3.06
C ARG A 54 -13.56 10.40 -1.68
N LYS A 55 -13.50 9.08 -1.51
CA LYS A 55 -13.70 8.43 -0.21
C LYS A 55 -12.42 7.70 0.20
N GLN A 56 -12.15 7.78 1.50
CA GLN A 56 -11.07 7.06 2.12
C GLN A 56 -11.55 5.65 2.48
N MET A 57 -10.70 4.66 2.24
CA MET A 57 -11.01 3.25 2.48
C MET A 57 -9.73 2.47 2.76
N ASN A 58 -9.85 1.37 3.49
CA ASN A 58 -8.78 0.39 3.60
C ASN A 58 -9.02 -0.66 2.53
N LEU A 59 -8.03 -0.92 1.69
CA LEU A 59 -8.08 -1.99 0.71
C LEU A 59 -7.03 -3.02 1.05
N ILE A 60 -7.37 -4.28 0.78
CA ILE A 60 -6.46 -5.42 0.77
C ILE A 60 -6.31 -5.81 -0.70
N LEU A 61 -5.08 -5.93 -1.18
CA LEU A 61 -4.76 -6.21 -2.58
C LEU A 61 -3.75 -7.35 -2.67
N ASN A 62 -3.95 -8.22 -3.65
CA ASN A 62 -2.92 -9.16 -4.08
C ASN A 62 -1.93 -8.42 -5.00
N VAL A 63 -0.64 -8.54 -4.72
CA VAL A 63 0.40 -7.83 -5.46
C VAL A 63 0.57 -8.41 -6.85
N GLU A 64 0.32 -7.59 -7.87
CA GLU A 64 0.59 -7.94 -9.27
C GLU A 64 1.98 -7.48 -9.73
N SER A 65 2.41 -6.29 -9.26
CA SER A 65 3.70 -5.70 -9.59
C SER A 65 4.10 -4.66 -8.53
N VAL A 66 5.40 -4.47 -8.31
CA VAL A 66 5.92 -3.44 -7.41
C VAL A 66 6.83 -2.50 -8.19
N SER A 67 6.68 -1.19 -7.98
CA SER A 67 7.53 -0.18 -8.62
C SER A 67 7.99 0.90 -7.63
N PHE A 68 9.28 1.23 -7.70
CA PHE A 68 9.91 2.24 -6.85
C PHE A 68 10.26 3.49 -7.65
N HIS A 69 9.79 4.64 -7.20
CA HIS A 69 10.05 5.94 -7.82
C HIS A 69 10.86 6.82 -6.86
N GLU A 70 12.18 6.72 -6.95
CA GLU A 70 13.15 7.41 -6.08
C GLU A 70 12.94 8.93 -6.02
N PHE A 71 12.70 9.58 -7.16
CA PHE A 71 12.51 11.03 -7.23
C PHE A 71 11.22 11.52 -6.58
N THR A 72 10.22 10.66 -6.46
CA THR A 72 8.93 11.02 -5.84
C THR A 72 8.77 10.44 -4.44
N SER A 73 9.76 9.68 -3.96
CA SER A 73 9.70 8.93 -2.70
C SER A 73 8.43 8.09 -2.59
N ARG A 74 8.11 7.33 -3.64
CA ARG A 74 6.89 6.50 -3.71
C ARG A 74 7.17 5.08 -4.11
N LEU A 75 6.64 4.16 -3.32
CA LEU A 75 6.44 2.76 -3.67
C LEU A 75 5.02 2.59 -4.20
N ARG A 76 4.85 1.91 -5.33
CA ARG A 76 3.53 1.53 -5.86
C ARG A 76 3.43 0.02 -5.92
N VAL A 77 2.26 -0.43 -5.52
CA VAL A 77 1.78 -1.80 -5.47
C VAL A 77 0.39 -1.79 -6.12
#